data_AF-A0A2I0HJP9-F1
#
_entry.id   AF-A0A2I0HJP9-F1
#
_cell.length_a   1.000
_cell.length_b   1.000
_cell.length_c   1.000
_cell.angle_alpha   90.00
_cell.angle_beta   90.00
_cell.angle_gamma   90.00
#
_symmetry.space_group_name_H-M   'P 1'
#
loop_
_entity.id
_entity.type
_entity.pdbx_description
1 polymer ?
#
loop_
_entity_poly.entity_id
_entity_poly.type
_entity_poly.pdbx_seq_one_letter_code
_entity_poly.pdbx_strand_id
1 'polypeptide(L)'
;MPLALDMGSTGKGQIWINGQSIGRYWPAYKASGSCGRCDYAGTYGEKKCLSNCGEASQRWYHVPRSWLNPTGNLLVVFEEWGGDPNGISLVRRDIDSVFVQTFRWRLKFKFDFNLTLIVILRSIWSNLRAHIHLRIL
;
A
#
# COMPACT_ATOMS: atom_id res chain seq x y z
N MET A 1 -0.48 8.96 -15.78
CA MET A 1 -1.07 9.17 -14.44
C MET A 1 -0.51 8.14 -13.46
N PRO A 2 0.03 8.55 -12.31
CA PRO A 2 0.64 7.63 -11.34
C PRO A 2 -0.36 6.57 -10.85
N LEU A 3 0.17 5.38 -10.52
CA LEU A 3 -0.58 4.29 -9.93
C LEU A 3 -0.08 4.04 -8.50
N ALA A 4 -0.97 3.51 -7.67
CA ALA A 4 -0.62 3.04 -6.34
C ALA A 4 -1.50 1.86 -5.93
N LEU A 5 -1.03 1.06 -4.98
CA LEU A 5 -1.84 0.08 -4.27
C LEU A 5 -2.49 0.73 -3.05
N ASP A 6 -3.81 0.63 -2.93
CA ASP A 6 -4.53 0.92 -1.69
C ASP A 6 -4.41 -0.30 -0.77
N MET A 7 -3.62 -0.14 0.29
CA MET A 7 -3.37 -1.17 1.29
C MET A 7 -4.17 -0.90 2.58
N GLY A 8 -5.19 -0.04 2.56
CA GLY A 8 -5.91 0.38 3.76
C GLY A 8 -6.56 -0.75 4.58
N SER A 9 -6.80 -1.92 3.97
CA SER A 9 -7.36 -3.11 4.62
C SER A 9 -6.32 -4.06 5.23
N THR A 10 -5.02 -3.74 5.12
CA THR A 10 -3.93 -4.63 5.51
C THR A 10 -3.23 -4.18 6.80
N GLY A 11 -2.31 -5.00 7.30
CA GLY A 11 -1.60 -4.77 8.56
C GLY A 11 -0.25 -4.10 8.33
N LYS A 12 0.78 -4.94 8.14
CA LYS A 12 2.18 -4.57 7.96
C LYS A 12 2.87 -5.64 7.14
N GLY A 13 3.79 -5.27 6.26
CA GLY A 13 4.58 -6.26 5.55
C GLY A 13 5.35 -5.73 4.37
N GLN A 14 5.45 -6.53 3.31
CA GLN A 14 6.20 -6.20 2.08
C GLN A 14 5.42 -6.56 0.82
N ILE A 15 5.65 -5.80 -0.25
CA ILE A 15 4.95 -5.95 -1.54
C ILE A 15 5.96 -6.07 -2.67
N TRP A 16 5.68 -6.96 -3.62
CA TRP A 16 6.38 -7.07 -4.89
C TRP A 16 5.39 -7.10 -6.05
N ILE A 17 5.82 -6.55 -7.19
CA ILE A 17 5.09 -6.67 -8.45
C ILE A 17 6.04 -7.14 -9.55
N ASN A 18 5.68 -8.22 -10.24
CA ASN A 18 6.52 -8.82 -11.28
C ASN A 18 7.98 -9.06 -10.84
N GLY A 19 8.17 -9.49 -9.60
CA GLY A 19 9.49 -9.71 -8.98
C GLY A 19 10.21 -8.45 -8.49
N GLN A 20 9.70 -7.25 -8.79
CA GLN A 20 10.26 -5.98 -8.34
C GLN A 20 9.69 -5.59 -6.97
N SER A 21 10.56 -5.21 -6.03
CA SER A 21 10.15 -4.80 -4.69
C SER A 21 9.56 -3.38 -4.71
N ILE A 22 8.31 -3.25 -4.28
CA ILE A 22 7.66 -1.94 -4.04
C ILE A 22 8.11 -1.38 -2.69
N GLY A 23 8.35 -2.26 -1.72
CA GLY A 23 8.88 -1.91 -0.40
C GLY A 23 8.00 -2.38 0.75
N ARG A 24 8.27 -1.82 1.93
CA ARG A 24 7.52 -2.11 3.17
C ARG A 24 6.23 -1.31 3.23
N TYR A 25 5.15 -1.95 3.67
CA TYR A 25 3.88 -1.29 3.98
C TYR A 25 3.54 -1.41 5.47
N TRP A 26 2.85 -0.40 6.02
CA TRP A 26 2.37 -0.39 7.41
C TRP A 26 1.13 0.53 7.64
N PRO A 27 0.02 0.30 6.93
CA PRO A 27 -1.22 1.07 7.03
C PRO A 27 -1.96 0.89 8.38
N ALA A 28 -1.68 -0.18 9.12
CA ALA A 28 -2.14 -0.31 10.50
C ALA A 28 -1.49 0.72 11.44
N TYR A 29 -0.29 1.23 11.13
CA TYR A 29 0.35 2.29 11.89
C TYR A 29 -0.33 3.63 11.59
N LYS A 30 -1.16 4.09 12.52
CA LYS A 30 -1.91 5.34 12.38
C LYS A 30 -1.04 6.55 12.69
N ALA A 31 -1.15 7.59 11.85
CA ALA A 31 -0.47 8.85 12.06
C ALA A 31 -1.00 9.53 13.33
N SER A 32 -0.10 9.86 14.25
CA SER A 32 -0.39 10.60 15.47
C SER A 32 0.16 12.02 15.39
N GLY A 33 -0.42 12.92 16.17
CA GLY A 33 -0.05 14.34 16.20
C GLY A 33 -1.25 15.24 16.43
N SER A 34 -1.00 16.55 16.43
CA SER A 34 -2.05 17.56 16.43
C SER A 34 -2.23 18.07 15.01
N CYS A 35 -3.30 17.63 14.35
CA CYS A 35 -3.69 18.16 13.05
C CYS A 35 -4.76 19.23 13.27
N GLY A 36 -4.56 20.41 12.71
CA GLY A 36 -5.46 21.55 12.86
C GLY A 36 -5.48 22.42 11.61
N ARG A 37 -6.26 23.51 11.67
CA ARG A 37 -6.20 24.54 10.64
C ARG A 37 -4.80 25.16 10.66
N CYS A 38 -4.20 25.29 9.48
CA CYS A 38 -2.87 25.86 9.29
C CYS A 38 -2.97 27.15 8.48
N ASP A 39 -2.15 28.12 8.85
CA ASP A 39 -1.96 29.39 8.15
C ASP A 39 -0.50 29.48 7.65
N TYR A 40 -0.32 30.06 6.46
CA TYR A 40 0.99 30.32 5.88
C TYR A 40 1.75 31.40 6.64
N ALA A 41 1.07 32.37 7.26
CA ALA A 41 1.69 33.48 7.97
C ALA A 41 2.44 33.03 9.24
N GLY A 42 3.57 33.67 9.56
CA GLY A 42 4.39 33.42 10.75
C GLY A 42 5.42 32.29 10.61
N THR A 43 6.34 32.19 11.57
CA THR A 43 7.46 31.22 11.56
C THR A 43 6.97 29.78 11.38
N TYR A 44 7.61 29.04 10.49
CA TYR A 44 7.29 27.65 10.22
C TYR A 44 8.03 26.70 11.18
N GLY A 45 7.30 25.70 11.67
CA GLY A 45 7.84 24.52 12.33
C GLY A 45 7.26 23.27 11.70
N GLU A 46 7.95 22.14 11.80
CA GLU A 46 7.58 20.88 11.16
C GLU A 46 6.21 20.33 11.60
N LYS A 47 5.71 20.77 12.76
CA LYS A 47 4.40 20.39 13.31
C LYS A 47 3.29 21.38 12.99
N LYS A 48 3.58 22.52 12.34
CA LYS A 48 2.61 23.61 12.13
C LYS A 48 1.42 23.18 11.25
N CYS A 49 1.68 22.36 10.24
CA CYS A 49 0.72 22.04 9.18
C CYS A 49 0.65 20.53 8.93
N LEU A 50 0.53 19.75 10.01
CA LEU A 50 0.31 18.31 9.90
C LEU A 50 -1.07 18.00 9.34
N SER A 51 -1.18 16.87 8.63
CA SER A 51 -2.44 16.38 8.05
C SER A 51 -2.55 14.86 8.24
N ASN A 52 -3.74 14.31 7.96
CA ASN A 52 -4.04 12.87 8.04
C ASN A 52 -3.84 12.22 9.42
N CYS A 53 -3.96 12.96 10.52
CA CYS A 53 -3.97 12.38 11.86
C CYS A 53 -5.13 11.38 12.01
N GLY A 54 -4.89 10.26 12.69
CA GLY A 54 -5.84 9.16 12.85
C GLY A 54 -5.95 8.22 11.65
N GLU A 55 -5.47 8.64 10.48
CA GLU A 55 -5.42 7.80 9.28
C GLU A 55 -4.16 6.93 9.26
N ALA A 56 -4.12 5.97 8.33
CA ALA A 56 -2.89 5.23 8.04
C ALA A 56 -1.77 6.22 7.69
N SER A 57 -0.63 6.13 8.38
CA SER A 57 0.57 6.95 8.11
C SER A 57 0.97 6.93 6.64
N GLN A 58 0.82 5.76 6.00
CA GLN A 58 0.80 5.62 4.56
C GLN A 58 -0.23 4.55 4.16
N ARG A 59 -1.22 4.96 3.37
CA ARG A 59 -2.24 4.05 2.81
C ARG A 59 -1.92 3.57 1.40
N TRP A 60 -1.36 4.46 0.60
CA TRP A 60 -1.10 4.23 -0.83
C TRP A 60 0.39 4.02 -1.10
N TYR A 61 0.70 2.95 -1.81
CA TYR A 61 2.07 2.55 -2.14
C TYR A 61 2.28 2.65 -3.64
N HIS A 62 3.24 3.49 -4.05
CA HIS A 62 3.43 3.84 -5.46
C HIS A 62 3.84 2.62 -6.30
N VAL A 63 3.19 2.46 -7.46
CA VAL A 63 3.53 1.45 -8.47
C VAL A 63 4.00 2.17 -9.75
N PRO A 64 5.29 2.06 -10.11
CA PRO A 64 5.79 2.56 -11.39
C PRO A 64 5.07 1.85 -12.55
N ARG A 65 4.55 2.63 -13.51
CA ARG A 65 3.87 2.06 -14.69
C ARG A 65 4.78 1.16 -15.52
N SER A 66 6.07 1.46 -15.56
CA SER A 66 7.08 0.67 -16.29
C SER A 66 7.27 -0.74 -15.72
N TRP A 67 6.79 -1.02 -14.51
CA TRP A 67 6.86 -2.36 -13.90
C TRP A 67 5.65 -3.22 -14.24
N LEU A 68 4.65 -2.67 -14.94
CA LEU A 68 3.42 -3.37 -15.31
C LEU A 68 3.46 -3.83 -16.78
N ASN A 69 3.01 -5.06 -16.99
CA ASN A 69 2.66 -5.59 -18.30
C ASN A 69 1.19 -5.25 -18.62
N PRO A 70 0.78 -5.26 -19.90
CA PRO A 70 -0.62 -5.08 -20.29
C PRO A 70 -1.57 -6.07 -19.62
N THR A 71 -1.12 -7.32 -19.43
CA THR A 71 -1.86 -8.42 -18.79
C THR A 71 -0.90 -9.33 -18.02
N GLY A 72 -1.42 -10.17 -17.13
CA GLY A 72 -0.62 -11.20 -16.45
C GLY A 72 0.38 -10.67 -15.43
N ASN A 73 0.04 -9.56 -14.75
CA ASN A 73 0.87 -9.03 -13.66
C ASN A 73 0.75 -9.91 -12.42
N LEU A 74 1.88 -10.23 -11.80
CA LEU A 74 1.95 -10.95 -10.53
C LEU A 74 2.15 -9.96 -9.38
N LEU A 75 1.19 -9.92 -8.45
CA LEU A 75 1.29 -9.20 -7.19
C LEU A 75 1.56 -10.19 -6.05
N VAL A 76 2.66 -9.98 -5.33
CA VAL A 76 3.02 -10.77 -4.15
C VAL A 76 2.96 -9.88 -2.92
N VAL A 77 2.25 -10.32 -1.88
CA VAL A 77 2.10 -9.58 -0.62
C VAL A 77 2.47 -10.50 0.53
N PHE A 78 3.47 -10.09 1.31
CA PHE A 78 3.81 -10.70 2.59
C PHE A 78 3.14 -9.91 3.71
N GLU A 79 2.28 -10.54 4.51
CA GLU A 79 1.52 -9.91 5.60
C GLU A 79 1.96 -10.44 6.97
N GLU A 80 2.48 -9.55 7.81
CA GLU A 80 3.07 -9.84 9.12
C GLU A 80 2.04 -9.75 10.25
N TRP A 81 1.10 -8.78 10.19
CA TRP A 81 0.20 -8.44 11.31
C TRP A 81 -1.25 -8.89 11.08
N GLY A 82 -1.53 -9.43 9.90
CA GLY A 82 -2.87 -9.82 9.49
C GLY A 82 -3.63 -8.65 8.87
N GLY A 83 -4.52 -8.98 7.94
CA GLY A 83 -5.28 -8.01 7.17
C GLY A 83 -6.20 -8.73 6.16
N ASP A 84 -7.13 -7.99 5.56
CA ASP A 84 -7.99 -8.52 4.51
C ASP A 84 -7.40 -8.24 3.13
N PRO A 85 -6.90 -9.26 2.41
CA PRO A 85 -6.35 -9.08 1.07
C PRO A 85 -7.42 -8.66 0.05
N ASN A 86 -8.70 -8.93 0.29
CA ASN A 86 -9.78 -8.57 -0.63
C ASN A 86 -10.01 -7.06 -0.72
N GLY A 87 -9.51 -6.29 0.24
CA GLY A 87 -9.56 -4.82 0.21
C GLY A 87 -8.41 -4.18 -0.58
N ILE A 88 -7.39 -4.95 -0.98
CA ILE A 88 -6.27 -4.45 -1.77
C ILE A 88 -6.76 -4.12 -3.19
N SER A 89 -6.45 -2.92 -3.67
CA SER A 89 -6.83 -2.50 -5.03
C SER A 89 -5.80 -1.59 -5.67
N LEU A 90 -5.70 -1.62 -7.00
CA LEU A 90 -4.92 -0.66 -7.75
C LEU A 90 -5.75 0.61 -7.96
N VAL A 91 -5.17 1.74 -7.60
CA VAL A 91 -5.79 3.06 -7.73
C VAL A 91 -4.96 3.97 -8.62
N ARG A 92 -5.65 4.86 -9.34
CA ARG A 92 -5.05 5.89 -10.18
C ARG A 92 -5.06 7.23 -9.47
N ARG A 93 -3.93 7.94 -9.49
CA ARG A 93 -3.85 9.31 -8.98
C ARG A 93 -4.31 10.26 -10.08
N ASP A 94 -5.47 10.87 -9.84
CA ASP A 94 -5.95 11.99 -10.63
C ASP A 94 -5.72 13.28 -9.82
N ILE A 95 -5.17 14.30 -10.46
CA ILE A 95 -4.99 15.63 -9.89
C ILE A 95 -5.84 16.56 -10.73
N ASP A 96 -7.01 16.91 -10.22
CA ASP A 96 -7.84 17.93 -10.85
C ASP A 96 -7.22 19.30 -10.56
N SER A 97 -6.95 20.09 -11.60
CA SER A 97 -6.36 21.41 -11.45
C SER A 97 -7.42 22.42 -10.99
N VAL A 98 -7.31 22.84 -9.73
CA VAL A 98 -7.82 24.10 -9.13
C VAL A 98 -9.34 24.27 -9.01
N PHE A 99 -9.91 23.87 -7.85
CA PHE A 99 -10.39 24.75 -6.78
C PHE A 99 -11.06 23.87 -5.68
N VAL A 100 -10.57 23.99 -4.45
CA VAL A 100 -10.88 23.18 -3.25
C VAL A 100 -10.35 21.73 -3.29
N GLN A 101 -9.44 21.47 -2.37
CA GLN A 101 -8.56 20.32 -2.28
C GLN A 101 -9.32 19.02 -2.00
N THR A 102 -9.57 18.22 -3.04
CA THR A 102 -9.82 16.78 -2.87
C THR A 102 -8.88 15.98 -3.77
N PHE A 103 -7.78 15.46 -3.23
CA PHE A 103 -6.98 14.43 -3.90
C PHE A 103 -7.81 13.15 -3.96
N ARG A 104 -8.55 12.96 -5.06
CA ARG A 104 -9.49 11.85 -5.19
C ARG A 104 -8.86 10.75 -6.03
N TRP A 105 -8.55 9.62 -5.40
CA TRP A 105 -8.26 8.38 -6.10
C TRP A 105 -9.58 7.87 -6.71
N ARG A 106 -9.69 7.84 -8.04
CA ARG A 106 -10.88 7.34 -8.76
C ARG A 106 -10.45 6.22 -9.70
N LEU A 107 -11.26 5.16 -9.76
CA LEU A 107 -11.02 3.82 -10.31
C LEU A 107 -10.38 2.85 -9.30
N LYS A 108 -11.15 1.82 -8.92
CA LYS A 108 -10.68 0.64 -8.19
C LYS A 108 -10.56 -0.50 -9.19
N PHE A 109 -9.35 -0.93 -9.51
CA PHE A 109 -9.15 -2.23 -10.14
C PHE A 109 -8.88 -3.23 -9.03
N LYS A 110 -9.79 -4.19 -8.86
CA LYS A 110 -9.62 -5.27 -7.88
C LYS A 110 -8.74 -6.33 -8.52
N PHE A 111 -7.68 -6.72 -7.84
CA PHE A 111 -6.91 -7.90 -8.25
C PHE A 111 -7.72 -9.13 -7.84
N ASP A 112 -7.96 -10.05 -8.78
CA ASP A 112 -8.49 -11.37 -8.45
C ASP A 112 -7.35 -12.21 -7.87
N PHE A 113 -7.33 -12.29 -6.55
CA PHE A 113 -6.42 -13.16 -5.80
C PHE A 113 -6.97 -14.59 -5.83
N ASN A 114 -6.82 -15.31 -6.95
CA ASN A 114 -7.05 -16.76 -6.94
C ASN A 114 -6.03 -17.43 -5.99
N LEU A 115 -6.50 -18.46 -5.30
CA LEU A 115 -6.15 -18.95 -3.95
C LEU A 115 -4.72 -19.49 -3.70
N THR A 116 -3.69 -19.06 -4.45
CA THR A 116 -2.35 -19.71 -4.40
C THR A 116 -1.24 -18.84 -3.81
N LEU A 117 -1.52 -17.60 -3.36
CA LEU A 117 -0.44 -16.69 -2.95
C LEU A 117 -0.68 -15.85 -1.68
N ILE A 118 -1.63 -16.23 -0.83
CA ILE A 118 -1.86 -15.55 0.45
C ILE A 118 -1.81 -16.55 1.60
N VAL A 119 -0.67 -17.23 1.78
CA VAL A 119 -0.19 -17.77 3.08
C VAL A 119 1.32 -18.00 3.00
N ILE A 120 2.12 -17.03 3.41
CA ILE A 120 3.47 -17.24 4.00
C ILE A 120 3.56 -16.11 5.02
N LEU A 121 2.99 -16.14 6.21
CA LEU A 121 3.34 -16.98 7.36
C LEU A 121 2.24 -16.77 8.42
N ARG A 122 1.21 -17.60 8.50
CA ARG A 122 0.64 -17.84 9.84
C ARG A 122 1.57 -18.84 10.51
N SER A 123 2.55 -18.34 11.26
CA SER A 123 3.32 -19.12 12.22
C SER A 123 4.22 -20.25 11.65
N ILE A 124 5.35 -19.91 11.01
CA ILE A 124 6.54 -20.76 11.15
C ILE A 124 7.32 -20.17 12.32
N TRP A 125 7.13 -20.80 13.47
CA TRP A 125 7.98 -20.67 14.65
C TRP A 125 9.45 -20.54 14.24
N SER A 126 10.13 -19.52 14.79
CA SER A 126 11.57 -19.48 15.06
C SER A 126 12.49 -20.23 14.08
N ASN A 127 13.21 -19.49 13.24
CA ASN A 127 14.43 -19.94 12.56
C ASN A 127 14.34 -21.26 11.79
N LEU A 128 14.01 -21.24 10.50
CA LEU A 128 14.68 -22.14 9.54
C LEU A 128 14.44 -21.70 8.10
N ARG A 129 15.55 -21.56 7.37
CA ARG A 129 15.64 -21.30 5.93
C ARG A 129 15.13 -22.55 5.20
N ALA A 130 14.10 -22.43 4.37
CA ALA A 130 13.62 -23.56 3.55
C ALA A 130 13.60 -23.19 2.06
N HIS A 131 14.46 -23.88 1.31
CA HIS A 131 14.36 -24.08 -0.14
C HIS A 131 13.19 -25.04 -0.42
N ILE A 132 12.36 -24.76 -1.42
CA ILE A 132 11.32 -25.70 -1.89
C ILE A 132 11.32 -25.81 -3.41
N HIS A 133 11.35 -27.07 -3.86
CA HIS A 133 11.37 -27.58 -5.22
C HIS A 133 9.97 -27.56 -5.85
N LEU A 134 9.87 -27.17 -7.13
CA LEU A 134 8.67 -27.30 -7.96
C LEU A 134 8.45 -28.76 -8.38
N ARG A 135 7.21 -29.27 -8.24
CA ARG A 135 6.70 -30.35 -9.10
C ARG A 135 5.43 -29.87 -9.79
N ILE A 136 5.43 -30.09 -11.10
CA ILE A 136 4.32 -29.86 -12.02
C ILE A 136 3.44 -31.11 -11.98
N LEU A 137 2.13 -30.92 -11.81
CA LEU A 137 1.10 -31.71 -12.47
C LEU A 137 0.11 -30.71 -13.08
#